data_AF-A0A480B697-F1
#
_entry.id   AF-A0A480B697-F1
#
_cell.length_a   1.000
_cell.length_b   1.000
_cell.length_c   1.000
_cell.angle_alpha   90.00
_cell.angle_beta   90.00
_cell.angle_gamma   90.00
#
_symmetry.space_group_name_H-M   'P 1'
#
loop_
_entity.id
_entity.type
_entity.pdbx_description
1 polymer ?
#
loop_
_entity_poly.entity_id
_entity_poly.type
_entity_poly.pdbx_seq_one_letter_code
_entity_poly.pdbx_strand_id
1 'polypeptide(L)'
;MNKSIQDTFDAISAVFTDINRKDKSFELTNTLSKKLTQQELVGDFYKTAILNYRGYVTGEKKIKENLYTERIAKSILDNDLLTVWKCLVPVRTNHFVPEHSKECECIISTNRKEEILAKLLYRQGDVGGLGKILDYQTPLKRKKSDSYGKIDLLSYNEKDNLISIVELKYRPSVSDETLLRCILEAYTYYKLLELDQVKQKLNDENQQANLVDSQAELVILFDEGVFSKSDGGSEKNLMVSLDSSSNFEYPNKTIKTKQYKEIKGLELLNENTQLYKLCKAILKQEEMLKQIQFLMLKRSGTQTANRLRDKDDKDSVEYYEYCTECLEIIKG
;
A
#
# COMPACT_ATOMS: atom_id res chain seq x y z
N MET A 1 -3.85 5.04 -30.25
CA MET A 1 -5.24 5.53 -30.18
C MET A 1 -5.60 5.67 -28.72
N ASN A 2 -6.24 6.77 -28.31
CA ASN A 2 -6.80 6.86 -26.96
C ASN A 2 -7.98 5.90 -26.87
N LYS A 3 -7.91 4.92 -25.95
CA LYS A 3 -9.03 4.00 -25.68
C LYS A 3 -10.27 4.80 -25.29
N SER A 4 -11.44 4.38 -25.73
CA SER A 4 -12.71 4.93 -25.25
C SER A 4 -13.04 4.40 -23.85
N ILE A 5 -14.03 5.00 -23.20
CA ILE A 5 -14.56 4.48 -21.93
C ILE A 5 -15.14 3.06 -22.10
N GLN A 6 -15.75 2.78 -23.26
CA GLN A 6 -16.26 1.45 -23.58
C GLN A 6 -15.13 0.43 -23.72
N ASP A 7 -14.05 0.76 -24.44
CA ASP A 7 -12.88 -0.12 -24.56
C ASP A 7 -12.25 -0.42 -23.19
N THR A 8 -12.29 0.56 -22.29
CA THR A 8 -11.79 0.40 -20.91
C THR A 8 -12.70 -0.54 -20.12
N PHE A 9 -14.02 -0.35 -20.23
CA PHE A 9 -15.00 -1.22 -19.59
C PHE A 9 -14.88 -2.67 -20.10
N ASP A 10 -14.68 -2.85 -21.40
CA ASP A 10 -14.52 -4.15 -22.04
C ASP A 10 -13.22 -4.82 -21.59
N ALA A 11 -12.11 -4.08 -21.51
CA ALA A 11 -10.84 -4.58 -20.99
C ALA A 11 -10.95 -5.02 -19.52
N ILE A 12 -11.65 -4.26 -18.67
CA ILE A 12 -11.89 -4.67 -17.29
C ILE A 12 -12.82 -5.89 -17.25
N SER A 13 -13.84 -5.96 -18.10
CA SER A 13 -14.75 -7.11 -18.19
C SER A 13 -14.04 -8.39 -18.66
N ALA A 14 -13.01 -8.26 -19.50
CA ALA A 14 -12.17 -9.38 -19.91
C ALA A 14 -11.45 -10.01 -18.71
N VAL A 15 -10.95 -9.20 -17.77
CA VAL A 15 -10.32 -9.70 -16.52
C VAL A 15 -11.23 -10.67 -15.77
N PHE A 16 -12.53 -10.38 -15.67
CA PHE A 16 -13.51 -11.25 -15.00
C PHE A 16 -13.71 -12.56 -15.76
N THR A 17 -13.70 -12.48 -17.09
CA THR A 17 -13.86 -13.66 -17.95
C THR A 17 -12.64 -14.57 -17.84
N ASP A 18 -11.43 -14.02 -17.85
CA ASP A 18 -10.16 -14.76 -17.85
C ASP A 18 -9.91 -15.58 -16.56
N ILE A 19 -10.61 -15.21 -15.48
CA ILE A 19 -10.55 -15.89 -14.18
C ILE A 19 -11.78 -16.77 -13.91
N ASN A 20 -12.56 -17.12 -14.93
CA ASN A 20 -13.80 -17.90 -14.82
C ASN A 20 -14.81 -17.30 -13.83
N ARG A 21 -14.86 -15.96 -13.70
CA ARG A 21 -15.76 -15.25 -12.78
C ARG A 21 -16.63 -14.22 -13.49
N LYS A 22 -17.08 -14.56 -14.70
CA LYS A 22 -18.08 -13.78 -15.43
C LYS A 22 -19.40 -13.66 -14.64
N ASP A 23 -19.71 -14.61 -13.77
CA ASP A 23 -20.82 -14.51 -12.80
C ASP A 23 -20.72 -13.26 -11.90
N LYS A 24 -19.50 -12.76 -11.68
CA LYS A 24 -19.22 -11.56 -10.90
C LYS A 24 -19.05 -10.29 -11.71
N SER A 25 -19.11 -10.37 -13.04
CA SER A 25 -19.07 -9.15 -13.87
C SER A 25 -20.29 -8.26 -13.63
N PHE A 26 -21.40 -8.77 -13.07
CA PHE A 26 -22.54 -7.93 -12.70
C PHE A 26 -22.23 -6.97 -11.53
N GLU A 27 -21.35 -7.36 -10.60
CA GLU A 27 -20.85 -6.45 -9.55
C GLU A 27 -20.06 -5.29 -10.18
N LEU A 28 -19.35 -5.58 -11.28
CA LEU A 28 -18.68 -4.59 -12.12
C LEU A 28 -19.69 -3.71 -12.84
N THR A 29 -20.69 -4.29 -13.51
CA THR A 29 -21.72 -3.52 -14.20
C THR A 29 -22.39 -2.57 -13.20
N ASN A 30 -22.82 -3.00 -12.02
CA ASN A 30 -23.49 -2.09 -11.09
C ASN A 30 -22.59 -1.02 -10.45
N THR A 31 -21.33 -1.36 -10.18
CA THR A 31 -20.39 -0.46 -9.46
C THR A 31 -19.65 0.46 -10.43
N LEU A 32 -19.20 -0.08 -11.56
CA LEU A 32 -18.39 0.60 -12.55
C LEU A 32 -19.19 1.16 -13.73
N SER A 33 -20.34 0.60 -14.14
CA SER A 33 -21.15 1.23 -15.22
C SER A 33 -21.79 2.55 -14.80
N LYS A 34 -21.88 2.82 -13.49
CA LYS A 34 -22.30 4.12 -12.95
C LYS A 34 -21.21 5.19 -13.05
N LYS A 35 -19.98 4.82 -13.44
CA LYS A 35 -18.88 5.77 -13.65
C LYS A 35 -19.04 6.47 -14.99
N LEU A 36 -18.78 7.77 -15.02
CA LEU A 36 -19.00 8.60 -16.20
C LEU A 36 -17.69 8.85 -16.97
N THR A 37 -16.55 8.49 -16.39
CA THR A 37 -15.21 8.73 -16.96
C THR A 37 -14.28 7.53 -16.82
N GLN A 38 -13.26 7.45 -17.69
CA GLN A 38 -12.20 6.44 -17.59
C GLN A 38 -11.42 6.54 -16.29
N GLN A 39 -11.14 7.77 -15.84
CA GLN A 39 -10.41 8.01 -14.60
C GLN A 39 -11.16 7.45 -13.39
N GLU A 40 -12.47 7.67 -13.28
CA GLU A 40 -13.27 7.09 -12.19
C GLU A 40 -13.35 5.56 -12.28
N LEU A 41 -13.39 5.03 -13.50
CA LEU A 41 -13.47 3.59 -13.77
C LEU A 41 -12.19 2.88 -13.33
N VAL A 42 -11.04 3.37 -13.80
CA VAL A 42 -9.71 2.83 -13.51
C VAL A 42 -9.28 3.12 -12.07
N GLY A 43 -9.55 4.32 -11.57
CA GLY A 43 -9.17 4.74 -10.22
C GLY A 43 -9.94 4.03 -9.10
N ASP A 44 -11.01 3.30 -9.43
CA ASP A 44 -11.71 2.39 -8.51
C ASP A 44 -11.43 0.91 -8.77
N PHE A 45 -10.68 0.56 -9.82
CA PHE A 45 -10.43 -0.84 -10.16
C PHE A 45 -9.75 -1.60 -9.01
N TYR A 46 -8.80 -0.97 -8.31
CA TYR A 46 -8.11 -1.59 -7.17
C TYR A 46 -9.05 -1.96 -5.99
N LYS A 47 -10.26 -1.38 -5.94
CA LYS A 47 -11.28 -1.66 -4.91
C LYS A 47 -12.16 -2.85 -5.24
N THR A 48 -12.07 -3.36 -6.47
CA THR A 48 -12.90 -4.49 -6.89
C THR A 48 -12.56 -5.74 -6.10
N ALA A 49 -13.59 -6.50 -5.69
CA ALA A 49 -13.40 -7.70 -4.87
C ALA A 49 -12.59 -8.80 -5.58
N ILE A 50 -12.56 -8.80 -6.91
CA ILE A 50 -11.80 -9.79 -7.71
C ILE A 50 -10.30 -9.74 -7.43
N LEU A 51 -9.75 -8.57 -7.08
CA LEU A 51 -8.33 -8.43 -6.76
C LEU A 51 -7.99 -9.07 -5.41
N ASN A 52 -8.98 -9.40 -4.59
CA ASN A 52 -8.78 -10.15 -3.35
C ASN A 52 -8.94 -11.67 -3.53
N TYR A 53 -9.19 -12.17 -4.74
CA TYR A 53 -9.32 -13.62 -4.95
C TYR A 53 -7.98 -14.32 -4.76
N ARG A 54 -8.04 -15.47 -4.09
CA ARG A 54 -6.85 -16.22 -3.64
C ARG A 54 -6.86 -17.63 -4.17
N GLY A 55 -5.68 -18.23 -4.18
CA GLY A 55 -5.49 -19.58 -4.67
C GLY A 55 -5.61 -19.61 -6.18
N TYR A 56 -6.15 -20.71 -6.69
CA TYR A 56 -6.21 -20.99 -8.12
C TYR A 56 -7.59 -20.69 -8.67
N VAL A 57 -7.62 -20.26 -9.93
CA VAL A 57 -8.87 -20.09 -10.68
C VAL A 57 -9.70 -21.38 -10.62
N THR A 58 -10.98 -21.26 -10.27
CA THR A 58 -11.89 -22.41 -10.16
C THR A 58 -11.93 -23.21 -11.46
N GLY A 59 -11.78 -24.53 -11.34
CA GLY A 59 -11.78 -25.47 -12.47
C GLY A 59 -10.41 -25.62 -13.15
N GLU A 60 -9.44 -24.78 -12.83
CA GLU A 60 -8.11 -24.83 -13.42
C GLU A 60 -7.16 -25.77 -12.68
N LYS A 61 -6.11 -26.22 -13.39
CA LYS A 61 -5.00 -26.95 -12.77
C LYS A 61 -4.32 -26.08 -11.71
N LYS A 62 -3.94 -26.69 -10.58
CA LYS A 62 -3.24 -26.01 -9.47
C LYS A 62 -1.76 -25.77 -9.78
N ILE A 63 -1.49 -24.95 -10.81
CA ILE A 63 -0.17 -24.47 -11.22
C ILE A 63 -0.09 -22.95 -11.06
N LYS A 64 1.12 -22.41 -10.95
CA LYS A 64 1.36 -21.01 -10.57
C LYS A 64 0.68 -20.02 -11.53
N GLU A 65 0.72 -20.31 -12.82
CA GLU A 65 0.11 -19.52 -13.89
C GLU A 65 -1.41 -19.39 -13.77
N ASN A 66 -2.04 -20.31 -13.03
CA ASN A 66 -3.48 -20.34 -12.78
C ASN A 66 -3.87 -19.76 -11.42
N LEU A 67 -2.92 -19.17 -10.67
CA LEU A 67 -3.27 -18.36 -9.52
C LEU A 67 -4.10 -17.16 -9.98
N TYR A 68 -5.11 -16.77 -9.20
CA TYR A 68 -5.94 -15.60 -9.51
C TYR A 68 -5.08 -14.35 -9.74
N THR A 69 -4.10 -14.09 -8.86
CA THR A 69 -3.13 -13.00 -9.01
C THR A 69 -2.43 -13.01 -10.37
N GLU A 70 -1.93 -14.16 -10.81
CA GLU A 70 -1.18 -14.28 -12.07
C GLU A 70 -2.09 -14.11 -13.29
N ARG A 71 -3.30 -14.70 -13.25
CA ARG A 71 -4.28 -14.60 -14.33
C ARG A 71 -4.79 -13.17 -14.49
N ILE A 72 -5.05 -12.47 -13.38
CA ILE A 72 -5.45 -11.06 -13.42
C ILE A 72 -4.30 -10.18 -13.92
N ALA A 73 -3.08 -10.36 -13.40
CA ALA A 73 -1.92 -9.60 -13.86
C ALA A 73 -1.67 -9.79 -15.37
N LYS A 74 -1.78 -11.03 -15.86
CA LYS A 74 -1.72 -11.33 -17.30
C LYS A 74 -2.83 -10.62 -18.07
N SER A 75 -4.07 -10.69 -17.60
CA SER A 75 -5.21 -10.08 -18.28
C SER A 75 -5.07 -8.55 -18.36
N ILE A 76 -4.56 -7.89 -17.31
CA ILE A 76 -4.26 -6.45 -17.32
C ILE A 76 -3.24 -6.11 -18.42
N LEU A 77 -2.22 -6.94 -18.60
CA LEU A 77 -1.18 -6.74 -19.62
C LEU A 77 -1.70 -7.04 -21.04
N ASP A 78 -2.34 -8.19 -21.24
CA ASP A 78 -2.84 -8.65 -22.54
C ASP A 78 -3.92 -7.71 -23.11
N ASN A 79 -4.77 -7.17 -22.26
CA ASN A 79 -5.82 -6.23 -22.65
C ASN A 79 -5.33 -4.77 -22.68
N ASP A 80 -4.02 -4.53 -22.50
CA ASP A 80 -3.42 -3.19 -22.46
C ASP A 80 -4.15 -2.26 -21.47
N LEU A 81 -4.66 -2.80 -20.35
CA LEU A 81 -5.45 -2.05 -19.39
C LEU A 81 -4.56 -1.08 -18.60
N LEU A 82 -3.28 -1.42 -18.43
CA LEU A 82 -2.29 -0.58 -17.75
C LEU A 82 -2.11 0.79 -18.41
N THR A 83 -2.21 0.91 -19.74
CA THR A 83 -2.06 2.21 -20.42
C THR A 83 -3.19 3.18 -20.08
N VAL A 84 -4.34 2.66 -19.65
CA VAL A 84 -5.46 3.50 -19.21
C VAL A 84 -5.15 4.21 -17.89
N TRP A 85 -4.22 3.72 -17.05
CA TRP A 85 -3.78 4.45 -15.84
C TRP A 85 -3.20 5.83 -16.18
N LYS A 86 -2.76 6.08 -17.42
CA LYS A 86 -2.34 7.41 -17.88
C LYS A 86 -3.45 8.46 -17.83
N CYS A 87 -4.73 8.06 -17.80
CA CYS A 87 -5.85 9.00 -17.65
C CYS A 87 -6.04 9.47 -16.20
N LEU A 88 -5.43 8.81 -15.22
CA LEU A 88 -5.49 9.24 -13.83
C LEU A 88 -4.65 10.52 -13.66
N VAL A 89 -5.33 11.59 -13.25
CA VAL A 89 -4.69 12.85 -12.85
C VAL A 89 -5.17 13.25 -11.46
N PRO A 90 -4.35 13.99 -10.68
CA PRO A 90 -4.76 14.46 -9.37
C PRO A 90 -6.06 15.27 -9.43
N VAL A 91 -6.99 14.97 -8.52
CA VAL A 91 -8.27 15.70 -8.43
C VAL A 91 -8.26 16.73 -7.31
N ARG A 92 -7.36 16.57 -6.34
CA ARG A 92 -7.19 17.43 -5.18
C ARG A 92 -6.11 18.45 -5.47
N THR A 93 -6.36 19.71 -5.11
CA THR A 93 -5.43 20.82 -5.38
C THR A 93 -4.34 20.96 -4.32
N ASN A 94 -4.56 20.53 -3.08
CA ASN A 94 -3.55 20.54 -2.02
C ASN A 94 -3.67 19.29 -1.15
N HIS A 95 -2.67 18.41 -1.22
CA HIS A 95 -2.65 17.14 -0.50
C HIS A 95 -2.40 17.27 0.99
N PHE A 96 -1.67 18.30 1.43
CA PHE A 96 -1.22 18.47 2.82
C PHE A 96 -2.15 19.36 3.65
N VAL A 97 -3.44 19.36 3.33
CA VAL A 97 -4.48 20.10 4.06
C VAL A 97 -5.58 19.12 4.56
N PRO A 98 -5.92 19.13 5.86
CA PRO A 98 -5.24 19.87 6.93
C PRO A 98 -3.80 19.38 7.10
N GLU A 99 -2.93 20.27 7.56
CA GLU A 99 -1.56 19.90 7.88
C GLU A 99 -1.54 19.03 9.13
N HIS A 100 -0.85 17.90 9.07
CA HIS A 100 -0.60 17.08 10.25
C HIS A 100 0.62 17.61 11.00
N SER A 101 0.44 18.01 12.25
CA SER A 101 1.56 18.33 13.14
C SER A 101 1.97 17.10 13.94
N LYS A 102 3.28 16.93 14.14
CA LYS A 102 3.84 15.89 15.02
C LYS A 102 3.35 16.00 16.47
N GLU A 103 2.92 17.19 16.88
CA GLU A 103 2.50 17.49 18.26
C GLU A 103 0.97 17.41 18.46
N CYS A 104 0.15 17.35 17.41
CA CYS A 104 -1.29 17.69 17.48
C CYS A 104 -2.30 16.59 17.11
N GLU A 105 -1.98 15.30 17.17
CA GLU A 105 -3.00 14.24 17.03
C GLU A 105 -3.03 13.22 18.16
N CYS A 106 -4.24 12.97 18.70
CA CYS A 106 -4.54 11.80 19.51
C CYS A 106 -4.34 10.53 18.67
N ILE A 107 -3.29 9.78 18.99
CA ILE A 107 -2.88 8.53 18.32
C ILE A 107 -4.02 7.50 18.34
N ILE A 108 -4.90 7.56 19.35
CA ILE A 108 -5.94 6.56 19.65
C ILE A 108 -7.35 7.04 19.27
N SER A 109 -7.48 8.14 18.51
CA SER A 109 -8.77 8.65 18.02
C SER A 109 -9.49 7.71 17.03
N THR A 110 -8.81 6.65 16.59
CA THR A 110 -9.31 5.65 15.62
C THR A 110 -9.03 4.24 16.15
N ASN A 111 -9.92 3.30 15.85
CA ASN A 111 -9.71 1.87 16.13
C ASN A 111 -9.04 1.14 14.95
N ARG A 112 -8.79 1.84 13.83
CA ARG A 112 -8.17 1.26 12.62
C ARG A 112 -6.67 1.10 12.82
N LYS A 113 -6.20 -0.14 12.85
CA LYS A 113 -4.83 -0.48 13.25
C LYS A 113 -3.76 0.05 12.29
N GLU A 114 -4.03 0.00 10.98
CA GLU A 114 -3.15 0.59 9.95
C GLU A 114 -2.97 2.09 10.18
N GLU A 115 -4.07 2.81 10.47
CA GLU A 115 -4.05 4.24 10.73
C GLU A 115 -3.27 4.60 12.00
N ILE A 116 -3.48 3.85 13.09
CA ILE A 116 -2.72 4.05 14.34
C ILE A 116 -1.22 3.82 14.08
N LEU A 117 -0.86 2.76 13.37
CA LEU A 117 0.53 2.46 13.06
C LEU A 117 1.16 3.55 12.16
N ALA A 118 0.43 4.05 11.16
CA ALA A 118 0.90 5.14 10.33
C ALA A 118 1.23 6.40 11.16
N LYS A 119 0.35 6.77 12.11
CA LYS A 119 0.60 7.89 13.05
C LYS A 119 1.84 7.67 13.91
N LEU A 120 2.06 6.44 14.38
CA LEU A 120 3.27 6.12 15.15
C LEU A 120 4.54 6.28 14.31
N LEU A 121 4.56 5.73 13.10
CA LEU A 121 5.73 5.79 12.22
C LEU A 121 6.05 7.25 11.88
N TYR A 122 5.02 8.07 11.65
CA TYR A 122 5.18 9.52 11.49
C TYR A 122 5.81 10.20 12.71
N ARG A 123 5.34 9.87 13.92
CA ARG A 123 5.90 10.42 15.17
C ARG A 123 7.31 9.93 15.48
N GLN A 124 7.63 8.67 15.15
CA GLN A 124 9.00 8.14 15.24
C GLN A 124 9.95 8.95 14.36
N GLY A 125 9.47 9.44 13.22
CA GLY A 125 10.24 10.30 12.32
C GLY A 125 11.00 9.47 11.29
N ASP A 126 12.24 9.10 11.59
CA ASP A 126 13.04 8.28 10.68
C ASP A 126 12.76 6.78 10.90
N VAL A 127 12.50 6.06 9.82
CA VAL A 127 12.23 4.62 9.84
C VAL A 127 13.25 3.94 8.93
N GLY A 128 14.12 3.10 9.51
CA GLY A 128 15.18 2.43 8.76
C GLY A 128 14.65 1.70 7.53
N GLY A 129 15.13 2.09 6.34
CA GLY A 129 14.72 1.58 5.02
C GLY A 129 13.60 2.38 4.33
N LEU A 130 12.87 3.24 5.04
CA LEU A 130 11.90 4.19 4.47
C LEU A 130 12.39 5.66 4.53
N GLY A 131 13.31 5.95 5.45
CA GLY A 131 13.77 7.30 5.72
C GLY A 131 12.76 8.11 6.55
N LYS A 132 12.78 9.42 6.35
CA LYS A 132 11.93 10.38 7.07
C LYS A 132 10.49 10.27 6.59
N ILE A 133 9.55 9.99 7.49
CA ILE A 133 8.13 10.07 7.19
C ILE A 133 7.71 11.55 7.11
N LEU A 134 7.15 11.95 5.96
CA LEU A 134 6.72 13.32 5.66
C LEU A 134 5.26 13.56 6.00
N ASP A 135 4.42 12.56 5.76
CA ASP A 135 2.99 12.64 6.00
C ASP A 135 2.37 11.25 6.16
N TYR A 136 1.15 11.19 6.71
CA TYR A 136 0.36 9.97 6.83
C TYR A 136 -1.08 10.25 6.44
N GLN A 137 -1.79 9.22 5.97
CA GLN A 137 -3.20 9.33 5.60
C GLN A 137 -3.49 10.51 4.65
N THR A 138 -2.56 10.80 3.75
CA THR A 138 -2.58 11.94 2.85
C THR A 138 -3.77 11.82 1.89
N PRO A 139 -4.74 12.75 1.92
CA PRO A 139 -5.96 12.65 1.14
C PRO A 139 -5.71 12.85 -0.37
N LEU A 140 -6.34 11.99 -1.18
CA LEU A 140 -6.34 12.12 -2.64
C LEU A 140 -7.63 12.70 -3.21
N LYS A 141 -8.72 12.61 -2.44
CA LYS A 141 -10.03 13.15 -2.85
C LYS A 141 -10.13 14.66 -2.68
N ARG A 142 -10.89 15.30 -3.58
CA ARG A 142 -11.27 16.70 -3.47
C ARG A 142 -12.57 16.87 -2.70
N LYS A 143 -13.58 16.04 -2.99
CA LYS A 143 -14.91 16.06 -2.36
C LYS A 143 -15.17 14.76 -1.62
N LYS A 144 -16.10 14.79 -0.65
CA LYS A 144 -16.51 13.58 0.09
C LYS A 144 -17.09 12.48 -0.81
N SER A 145 -17.72 12.88 -1.91
CA SER A 145 -18.31 11.99 -2.92
C SER A 145 -17.30 11.32 -3.84
N ASP A 146 -16.07 11.84 -3.92
CA ASP A 146 -15.03 11.19 -4.72
C ASP A 146 -14.67 9.87 -4.04
N SER A 147 -14.44 8.86 -4.85
CA SER A 147 -14.21 7.50 -4.35
C SER A 147 -12.79 7.29 -3.84
N TYR A 148 -11.82 8.14 -4.21
CA TYR A 148 -10.39 7.93 -3.92
C TYR A 148 -10.06 7.86 -2.43
N GLY A 149 -9.09 7.00 -2.11
CA GLY A 149 -8.60 6.76 -0.76
C GLY A 149 -7.66 7.84 -0.25
N LYS A 150 -6.77 7.40 0.64
CA LYS A 150 -5.70 8.18 1.26
C LYS A 150 -4.42 7.36 1.14
N ILE A 151 -3.29 8.02 0.91
CA ILE A 151 -1.98 7.36 0.97
C ILE A 151 -1.66 7.10 2.44
N ASP A 152 -1.27 5.87 2.79
CA ASP A 152 -1.03 5.53 4.19
C ASP A 152 0.16 6.29 4.76
N LEU A 153 1.30 6.29 4.06
CA LEU A 153 2.47 7.09 4.40
C LEU A 153 3.13 7.67 3.15
N LEU A 154 3.64 8.89 3.29
CA LEU A 154 4.64 9.46 2.40
C LEU A 154 5.96 9.56 3.16
N SER A 155 7.05 9.07 2.59
CA SER A 155 8.38 9.19 3.18
C SER A 155 9.43 9.65 2.17
N TYR A 156 10.59 10.04 2.67
CA TYR A 156 11.74 10.39 1.88
C TYR A 156 13.00 9.71 2.41
N ASN A 157 13.65 8.95 1.54
CA ASN A 157 14.92 8.31 1.80
C ASN A 157 16.04 9.14 1.15
N GLU A 158 16.80 9.85 1.99
CA GLU A 158 17.92 10.72 1.56
C GLU A 158 19.04 9.94 0.86
N LYS A 159 19.30 8.69 1.31
CA LYS A 159 20.38 7.87 0.76
C LYS A 159 20.13 7.50 -0.70
N ASP A 160 18.89 7.16 -1.02
CA ASP A 160 18.50 6.75 -2.37
C ASP A 160 17.89 7.92 -3.18
N ASN A 161 17.66 9.07 -2.53
CA ASN A 161 16.98 10.25 -3.06
C ASN A 161 15.58 9.93 -3.65
N LEU A 162 14.80 9.13 -2.91
CA LEU A 162 13.48 8.65 -3.33
C LEU A 162 12.37 9.10 -2.36
N ILE A 163 11.26 9.52 -2.96
CA ILE A 163 9.98 9.75 -2.30
C ILE A 163 9.18 8.45 -2.37
N SER A 164 8.87 7.88 -1.21
CA SER A 164 8.14 6.62 -1.13
C SER A 164 6.64 6.89 -0.98
N ILE A 165 5.84 6.34 -1.90
CA ILE A 165 4.38 6.23 -1.78
C ILE A 165 4.12 4.88 -1.15
N VAL A 166 3.78 4.88 0.14
CA VAL A 166 3.70 3.66 0.94
C VAL A 166 2.26 3.22 1.10
N GLU A 167 2.00 1.98 0.73
CA GLU A 167 0.77 1.25 1.04
C GLU A 167 1.04 0.33 2.23
N LEU A 168 0.39 0.60 3.36
CA LEU A 168 0.64 -0.08 4.64
C LEU A 168 -0.41 -1.16 4.89
N LYS A 169 0.03 -2.41 4.98
CA LYS A 169 -0.81 -3.55 5.36
C LYS A 169 -0.43 -4.03 6.74
N TYR A 170 -1.25 -3.65 7.71
CA TYR A 170 -1.03 -3.96 9.10
C TYR A 170 -2.35 -4.24 9.80
N ARG A 171 -2.64 -5.52 10.02
CA ARG A 171 -3.87 -5.92 10.69
C ARG A 171 -3.57 -7.02 11.69
N PRO A 172 -4.10 -6.93 12.91
CA PRO A 172 -4.03 -8.02 13.88
C PRO A 172 -4.71 -9.33 13.42
N SER A 173 -5.50 -9.26 12.35
CA SER A 173 -5.96 -10.40 11.58
C SER A 173 -5.26 -10.37 10.22
N VAL A 174 -4.84 -11.52 9.71
CA VAL A 174 -4.13 -11.61 8.41
C VAL A 174 -4.86 -10.76 7.37
N SER A 175 -4.18 -9.74 6.82
CA SER A 175 -4.77 -8.94 5.76
C SER A 175 -5.21 -9.85 4.62
N ASP A 176 -6.46 -9.68 4.25
CA ASP A 176 -7.13 -10.47 3.24
C ASP A 176 -6.82 -10.00 1.81
N GLU A 177 -6.06 -8.92 1.71
CA GLU A 177 -5.71 -8.27 0.45
C GLU A 177 -4.52 -8.97 -0.20
N THR A 178 -4.54 -9.09 -1.52
CA THR A 178 -3.44 -9.73 -2.27
C THR A 178 -2.32 -8.73 -2.52
N LEU A 179 -1.14 -9.24 -2.88
CA LEU A 179 -0.01 -8.39 -3.28
C LEU A 179 -0.36 -7.57 -4.53
N LEU A 180 -1.05 -8.18 -5.50
CA LEU A 180 -1.53 -7.52 -6.71
C LEU A 180 -2.41 -6.31 -6.40
N ARG A 181 -3.37 -6.45 -5.47
CA ARG A 181 -4.22 -5.35 -5.07
C ARG A 181 -3.41 -4.20 -4.48
N CYS A 182 -2.47 -4.51 -3.58
CA CYS A 182 -1.63 -3.50 -2.94
C CYS A 182 -0.80 -2.73 -3.97
N ILE A 183 -0.21 -3.43 -4.96
CA ILE A 183 0.57 -2.81 -6.04
C ILE A 183 -0.31 -1.87 -6.88
N LEU A 184 -1.51 -2.31 -7.28
CA LEU A 184 -2.42 -1.49 -8.07
C LEU A 184 -2.97 -0.29 -7.28
N GLU A 185 -3.20 -0.45 -5.98
CA GLU A 185 -3.61 0.63 -5.07
C GLU A 185 -2.50 1.69 -4.95
N ALA A 186 -1.28 1.29 -4.60
CA ALA A 186 -0.12 2.17 -4.52
C ALA A 186 0.14 2.90 -5.85
N TYR A 187 0.04 2.17 -6.98
CA TYR A 187 0.24 2.77 -8.29
C TYR A 187 -0.88 3.79 -8.63
N THR A 188 -2.13 3.47 -8.32
CA THR A 188 -3.26 4.39 -8.48
C THR A 188 -3.05 5.66 -7.66
N TYR A 189 -2.55 5.52 -6.43
CA TYR A 189 -2.24 6.64 -5.55
C TYR A 189 -1.10 7.50 -6.08
N TYR A 190 -0.03 6.89 -6.59
CA TYR A 190 1.03 7.62 -7.28
C TYR A 190 0.51 8.47 -8.44
N LYS A 191 -0.43 7.96 -9.25
CA LYS A 191 -1.04 8.75 -10.34
C LYS A 191 -1.93 9.91 -9.87
N LEU A 192 -2.53 9.77 -8.70
CA LEU A 192 -3.46 10.76 -8.14
C LEU A 192 -2.77 11.78 -7.21
N LEU A 193 -1.48 11.58 -6.93
CA LEU A 193 -0.66 12.44 -6.10
C LEU A 193 0.06 13.49 -6.95
N GLU A 194 -0.05 14.75 -6.57
CA GLU A 194 0.83 15.80 -7.12
C GLU A 194 2.23 15.70 -6.47
N LEU A 195 3.14 14.99 -7.14
CA LEU A 195 4.50 14.75 -6.64
C LEU A 195 5.28 16.04 -6.34
N ASP A 196 5.03 17.11 -7.12
CA ASP A 196 5.66 18.41 -6.91
C ASP A 196 5.28 19.03 -5.56
N GLN A 197 4.07 18.77 -5.04
CA GLN A 197 3.70 19.21 -3.70
C GLN A 197 4.51 18.47 -2.63
N VAL A 198 4.82 17.19 -2.83
CA VAL A 198 5.65 16.42 -1.90
C VAL A 198 7.07 16.97 -1.89
N LYS A 199 7.63 17.27 -3.08
CA LYS A 199 8.93 17.93 -3.22
C LYS A 199 8.93 19.30 -2.54
N GLN A 200 7.88 20.10 -2.71
CA GLN A 200 7.74 21.39 -2.05
C GLN A 200 7.72 21.24 -0.53
N LYS A 201 6.89 20.35 0.02
CA LYS A 201 6.85 20.06 1.46
C LYS A 201 8.23 19.64 1.99
N LEU A 202 8.93 18.79 1.26
CA LEU A 202 10.27 18.34 1.63
C LEU A 202 11.28 19.50 1.64
N ASN A 203 11.23 20.40 0.64
CA ASN A 203 12.05 21.61 0.57
C ASN A 203 11.76 22.55 1.76
N ASP A 204 10.48 22.77 2.06
CA ASP A 204 10.04 23.64 3.16
C ASP A 204 10.52 23.12 4.52
N GLU A 205 10.55 21.80 4.72
CA GLU A 205 11.02 21.18 5.96
C GLU A 205 12.55 21.09 6.06
N ASN A 206 13.27 20.89 4.96
CA ASN A 206 14.72 20.62 4.97
C ASN A 206 15.58 21.87 4.69
N GLN A 207 15.01 22.97 4.20
CA GLN A 207 15.74 24.19 3.80
C GLN A 207 16.91 23.94 2.82
N GLN A 208 16.85 22.88 2.01
CA GLN A 208 17.92 22.49 1.07
C GLN A 208 17.46 22.62 -0.39
N ALA A 209 18.32 23.17 -1.26
CA ALA A 209 17.99 23.58 -2.63
C ALA A 209 17.95 22.46 -3.69
N ASN A 210 18.34 21.22 -3.37
CA ASN A 210 18.66 20.18 -4.37
C ASN A 210 17.64 19.03 -4.50
N LEU A 211 16.41 19.18 -3.99
CA LEU A 211 15.41 18.10 -4.04
C LEU A 211 14.61 18.06 -5.36
N VAL A 212 14.92 18.94 -6.32
CA VAL A 212 14.26 19.03 -7.63
C VAL A 212 14.32 17.69 -8.39
N ASP A 213 15.45 16.98 -8.26
CA ASP A 213 15.71 15.71 -8.95
C ASP A 213 15.20 14.48 -8.19
N SER A 214 14.50 14.65 -7.05
CA SER A 214 13.94 13.53 -6.30
C SER A 214 12.96 12.75 -7.16
N GLN A 215 13.08 11.43 -7.12
CA GLN A 215 12.23 10.50 -7.85
C GLN A 215 11.31 9.75 -6.89
N ALA A 216 10.40 8.95 -7.42
CA ALA A 216 9.42 8.22 -6.63
C ALA A 216 9.70 6.72 -6.61
N GLU A 217 9.21 6.06 -5.58
CA GLU A 217 9.06 4.62 -5.51
C GLU A 217 7.69 4.25 -4.93
N LEU A 218 7.21 3.05 -5.29
CA LEU A 218 6.07 2.45 -4.60
C LEU A 218 6.62 1.52 -3.53
N VAL A 219 6.11 1.64 -2.31
CA VAL A 219 6.47 0.72 -1.22
C VAL A 219 5.24 -0.01 -0.75
N ILE A 220 5.29 -1.34 -0.79
CA ILE A 220 4.30 -2.17 -0.10
C ILE A 220 4.92 -2.57 1.24
N LEU A 221 4.44 -1.94 2.31
CA LEU A 221 4.91 -2.18 3.68
C LEU A 221 3.92 -3.11 4.39
N PHE A 222 4.40 -4.23 4.93
CA PHE A 222 3.58 -5.17 5.68
C PHE A 222 4.32 -5.71 6.89
N ASP A 223 3.62 -6.22 7.89
CA ASP A 223 4.28 -7.00 8.95
C ASP A 223 4.55 -8.44 8.49
N GLU A 224 5.46 -9.13 9.19
CA GLU A 224 5.68 -10.55 8.93
C GLU A 224 4.38 -11.33 9.13
N GLY A 225 3.57 -10.95 10.13
CA GLY A 225 2.39 -11.67 10.51
C GLY A 225 1.79 -11.26 11.83
N VAL A 226 0.67 -11.91 12.18
CA VAL A 226 -0.03 -11.64 13.44
C VAL A 226 -0.12 -12.83 14.39
N PHE A 227 -0.37 -12.54 15.66
CA PHE A 227 -0.59 -13.50 16.74
C PHE A 227 -1.72 -14.49 16.44
N SER A 228 -1.53 -15.75 16.83
CA SER A 228 -2.63 -16.72 16.95
C SER A 228 -2.96 -16.92 18.43
N LYS A 229 -4.25 -16.98 18.79
CA LYS A 229 -4.69 -17.34 20.16
C LYS A 229 -4.22 -18.74 20.55
N SER A 230 -4.05 -19.65 19.58
CA SER A 230 -3.50 -21.00 19.79
C SER A 230 -2.00 -21.03 20.16
N ASP A 231 -1.27 -19.94 19.91
CA ASP A 231 0.14 -19.78 20.31
C ASP A 231 0.30 -18.93 21.58
N GLY A 232 -0.79 -18.72 22.35
CA GLY A 232 -0.77 -17.87 23.56
C GLY A 232 -0.76 -16.36 23.30
N GLY A 233 -0.83 -15.94 22.03
CA GLY A 233 -0.86 -14.53 21.66
C GLY A 233 -2.26 -13.92 21.77
N SER A 234 -2.37 -12.78 22.44
CA SER A 234 -3.57 -11.95 22.39
C SER A 234 -3.65 -11.18 21.06
N GLU A 235 -4.86 -10.79 20.62
CA GLU A 235 -5.09 -9.75 19.58
C GLU A 235 -4.64 -8.36 20.08
N LYS A 236 -3.50 -8.28 20.77
CA LYS A 236 -2.89 -7.03 21.21
C LYS A 236 -1.97 -6.58 20.07
N ASN A 237 -2.15 -5.32 19.68
CA ASN A 237 -1.41 -4.67 18.61
C ASN A 237 0.10 -4.94 18.78
N LEU A 238 0.88 -5.06 17.70
CA LEU A 238 2.36 -5.00 17.75
C LEU A 238 2.88 -3.77 18.53
N MET A 239 2.04 -2.77 18.74
CA MET A 239 2.24 -1.60 19.60
C MET A 239 2.18 -1.91 21.11
N VAL A 240 2.96 -2.87 21.61
CA VAL A 240 3.00 -3.36 23.01
C VAL A 240 1.99 -4.47 23.32
N SER A 241 2.52 -5.69 23.47
CA SER A 241 1.88 -6.71 24.29
C SER A 241 2.48 -6.63 25.69
N LEU A 242 1.64 -6.25 26.66
CA LEU A 242 1.93 -6.48 28.07
C LEU A 242 1.44 -7.89 28.42
N ASP A 243 2.31 -8.66 29.09
CA ASP A 243 1.95 -9.92 29.71
C ASP A 243 0.92 -9.69 30.85
N SER A 244 0.46 -10.77 31.47
CA SER A 244 -0.49 -10.70 32.60
C SER A 244 0.07 -9.96 33.83
N SER A 245 1.38 -9.72 33.87
CA SER A 245 2.13 -9.02 34.93
C SER A 245 2.52 -7.60 34.53
N SER A 246 2.02 -7.09 33.40
CA SER A 246 2.37 -5.76 32.86
C SER A 246 3.84 -5.60 32.42
N ASN A 247 4.54 -6.70 32.11
CA ASN A 247 5.85 -6.67 31.44
C ASN A 247 5.69 -6.75 29.93
N PHE A 248 6.61 -6.15 29.19
CA PHE A 248 6.62 -6.21 27.74
C PHE A 248 7.02 -7.59 27.22
N GLU A 249 6.21 -8.18 26.36
CA GLU A 249 6.50 -9.46 25.69
C GLU A 249 6.46 -9.30 24.17
N TYR A 250 7.53 -9.71 23.49
CA TYR A 250 7.54 -9.83 22.04
C TYR A 250 7.29 -11.31 21.67
N PRO A 251 6.34 -11.60 20.77
CA PRO A 251 6.06 -12.99 20.40
C PRO A 251 7.26 -13.63 19.71
N ASN A 252 7.48 -14.90 20.03
CA ASN A 252 8.48 -15.73 19.34
C ASN A 252 7.93 -16.40 18.07
N LYS A 253 6.64 -16.24 17.73
CA LYS A 253 5.96 -16.82 16.55
C LYS A 253 4.89 -15.88 15.97
N THR A 254 4.81 -15.79 14.63
CA THR A 254 3.86 -14.94 13.88
C THR A 254 3.12 -15.74 12.79
N ILE A 255 1.85 -15.42 12.52
CA ILE A 255 1.09 -15.95 11.37
C ILE A 255 1.43 -15.12 10.13
N LYS A 256 2.19 -15.70 9.22
CA LYS A 256 2.64 -15.03 7.98
C LYS A 256 1.51 -14.31 7.22
N THR A 257 1.70 -13.03 6.91
CA THR A 257 0.77 -12.22 6.09
C THR A 257 0.58 -12.80 4.69
N LYS A 258 -0.50 -12.38 4.02
CA LYS A 258 -0.77 -12.80 2.65
C LYS A 258 0.30 -12.29 1.69
N GLN A 259 0.74 -11.04 1.85
CA GLN A 259 1.81 -10.40 1.10
C GLN A 259 3.13 -11.17 1.26
N TYR A 260 3.52 -11.48 2.51
CA TYR A 260 4.71 -12.27 2.78
C TYR A 260 4.65 -13.65 2.09
N LYS A 261 3.51 -14.34 2.17
CA LYS A 261 3.30 -15.64 1.51
C LYS A 261 3.39 -15.54 -0.01
N GLU A 262 2.83 -14.49 -0.61
CA GLU A 262 2.90 -14.25 -2.05
C GLU A 262 4.32 -14.00 -2.53
N ILE A 263 5.12 -13.26 -1.76
CA ILE A 263 6.52 -12.96 -2.08
C ILE A 263 7.41 -14.19 -1.87
N LYS A 264 7.44 -14.72 -0.63
CA LYS A 264 8.42 -15.76 -0.25
C LYS A 264 7.93 -17.19 -0.48
N GLY A 265 6.63 -17.45 -0.37
CA GLY A 265 6.08 -18.81 -0.48
C GLY A 265 5.62 -19.18 -1.89
N LEU A 266 5.09 -18.22 -2.64
CA LEU A 266 4.62 -18.41 -4.02
C LEU A 266 5.59 -17.85 -5.07
N GLU A 267 6.63 -17.12 -4.63
CA GLU A 267 7.64 -16.51 -5.50
C GLU A 267 7.03 -15.65 -6.62
N LEU A 268 5.95 -14.90 -6.32
CA LEU A 268 5.22 -14.10 -7.32
C LEU A 268 6.00 -12.88 -7.83
N LEU A 269 7.18 -12.62 -7.30
CA LEU A 269 8.08 -11.55 -7.76
C LEU A 269 9.31 -12.10 -8.52
N ASN A 270 9.18 -13.29 -9.13
CA ASN A 270 10.18 -13.85 -10.05
C ASN A 270 9.94 -13.33 -11.49
N GLU A 271 10.99 -13.10 -12.26
CA GLU A 271 10.95 -12.57 -13.64
C GLU A 271 10.00 -13.28 -14.61
N ASN A 272 9.75 -14.57 -14.39
CA ASN A 272 8.87 -15.37 -15.24
C ASN A 272 7.38 -15.16 -14.96
N THR A 273 7.05 -14.60 -13.79
CA THR A 273 5.68 -14.40 -13.31
C THR A 273 5.02 -13.18 -13.95
N GLN A 274 3.70 -13.22 -14.02
CA GLN A 274 2.88 -12.17 -14.60
C GLN A 274 2.80 -10.96 -13.67
N LEU A 275 2.76 -11.17 -12.34
CA LEU A 275 2.81 -10.07 -11.39
C LEU A 275 4.12 -9.29 -11.47
N TYR A 276 5.27 -9.97 -11.58
CA TYR A 276 6.55 -9.29 -11.80
C TYR A 276 6.56 -8.50 -13.13
N LYS A 277 6.08 -9.11 -14.21
CA LYS A 277 5.98 -8.44 -15.52
C LYS A 277 5.10 -7.20 -15.46
N LEU A 278 4.00 -7.26 -14.70
CA LEU A 278 3.14 -6.10 -14.44
C LEU A 278 3.90 -5.00 -13.68
N CYS A 279 4.67 -5.34 -12.64
CA CYS A 279 5.52 -4.38 -11.93
C CYS A 279 6.52 -3.71 -12.86
N LYS A 280 7.21 -4.48 -13.72
CA LYS A 280 8.14 -3.94 -14.72
C LYS A 280 7.44 -3.04 -15.75
N ALA A 281 6.23 -3.41 -16.16
CA ALA A 281 5.43 -2.58 -17.07
C ALA A 281 5.02 -1.25 -16.44
N ILE A 282 4.62 -1.25 -15.16
CA ILE A 282 4.33 -0.03 -14.38
C ILE A 282 5.56 0.89 -14.35
N LEU A 283 6.73 0.35 -13.98
CA LEU A 283 7.96 1.13 -13.89
C LEU A 283 8.39 1.69 -15.25
N LYS A 284 8.28 0.90 -16.32
CA LYS A 284 8.58 1.36 -17.68
C LYS A 284 7.63 2.46 -18.15
N GLN A 285 6.39 2.49 -17.64
CA GLN A 285 5.39 3.48 -18.02
C GLN A 285 5.64 4.86 -17.36
N GLU A 286 6.36 4.91 -16.25
CA GLU A 286 6.46 6.10 -15.39
C GLU A 286 7.92 6.52 -15.18
N GLU A 287 8.35 7.57 -15.87
CA GLU A 287 9.77 8.00 -15.85
C GLU A 287 10.29 8.35 -14.45
N MET A 288 9.42 8.93 -13.62
CA MET A 288 9.72 9.33 -12.25
C MET A 288 9.68 8.18 -11.26
N LEU A 289 9.15 7.00 -11.63
CA LEU A 289 9.03 5.85 -10.72
C LEU A 289 10.19 4.88 -10.93
N LYS A 290 11.11 4.80 -9.97
CA LYS A 290 12.37 4.05 -10.13
C LYS A 290 12.34 2.62 -9.67
N GLN A 291 11.53 2.33 -8.67
CA GLN A 291 11.40 0.99 -8.15
C GLN A 291 10.06 0.76 -7.47
N ILE A 292 9.73 -0.52 -7.35
CA ILE A 292 8.70 -1.02 -6.45
C ILE A 292 9.42 -1.85 -5.40
N GLN A 293 9.32 -1.44 -4.15
CA GLN A 293 10.00 -2.06 -3.02
C GLN A 293 8.99 -2.74 -2.10
N PHE A 294 9.36 -3.92 -1.61
CA PHE A 294 8.54 -4.73 -0.71
C PHE A 294 9.24 -4.82 0.63
N LEU A 295 8.72 -4.10 1.61
CA LEU A 295 9.31 -3.96 2.93
C LEU A 295 8.48 -4.72 3.96
N MET A 296 9.19 -5.41 4.85
CA MET A 296 8.59 -6.00 6.02
C MET A 296 8.93 -5.16 7.25
N LEU A 297 7.91 -4.69 7.96
CA LEU A 297 8.10 -3.95 9.20
C LEU A 297 8.56 -4.89 10.31
N LYS A 298 9.61 -4.48 11.02
CA LYS A 298 10.15 -5.18 12.17
C LYS A 298 10.38 -4.23 13.32
N ARG A 299 10.44 -4.80 14.52
CA ARG A 299 11.03 -4.10 15.65
C ARG A 299 12.51 -3.85 15.34
N SER A 300 12.97 -2.62 15.57
CA SER A 300 14.38 -2.33 15.62
C SER A 300 15.05 -3.11 16.76
N GLY A 301 16.35 -3.38 16.67
CA GLY A 301 17.06 -4.13 17.72
C GLY A 301 17.11 -3.42 19.09
N THR A 302 16.50 -2.24 19.23
CA THR A 302 16.48 -1.48 20.48
C THR A 302 15.60 -2.15 21.53
N GLN A 303 16.12 -2.21 22.75
CA GLN A 303 15.41 -2.81 23.90
C GLN A 303 14.56 -1.80 24.65
N THR A 304 14.72 -0.51 24.37
CA THR A 304 14.03 0.57 25.05
C THR A 304 12.61 0.71 24.50
N ALA A 305 11.61 0.62 25.37
CA ALA A 305 10.26 1.07 25.05
C ALA A 305 10.25 2.60 25.04
N ASN A 306 9.81 3.18 23.92
CA ASN A 306 9.56 4.61 23.79
C ASN A 306 8.13 4.92 24.21
N ARG A 307 7.90 6.14 24.69
CA ARG A 307 6.56 6.62 25.08
C ARG A 307 6.21 7.83 24.23
N LEU A 308 5.21 7.70 23.37
CA LEU A 308 4.59 8.84 22.68
C LEU A 308 3.43 9.33 23.52
N ARG A 309 3.56 10.55 24.02
CA ARG A 309 2.49 11.24 24.74
C ARG A 309 1.67 12.07 23.77
N ASP A 310 0.36 12.07 24.00
CA ASP A 310 -0.54 13.05 23.38
C ASP A 310 -0.32 14.44 23.99
N LYS A 311 -0.78 15.48 23.31
CA LYS A 311 -0.59 16.89 23.68
C LYS A 311 -1.08 17.23 25.09
N ASP A 312 -2.10 16.51 25.57
CA ASP A 312 -2.69 16.72 26.89
C ASP A 312 -2.07 15.82 27.98
N ASP A 313 -1.04 15.02 27.67
CA ASP A 313 -0.45 13.98 28.55
C ASP A 313 -1.45 12.94 29.10
N LYS A 314 -2.71 12.97 28.64
CA LYS A 314 -3.81 12.09 29.08
C LYS A 314 -3.76 10.72 28.44
N ASP A 315 -3.29 10.66 27.19
CA ASP A 315 -3.11 9.42 26.44
C ASP A 315 -1.63 9.25 26.09
N SER A 316 -1.08 8.08 26.38
CA SER A 316 0.27 7.75 25.97
C SER A 316 0.34 6.32 25.44
N VAL A 317 1.04 6.17 24.33
CA VAL A 317 1.31 4.86 23.73
C VAL A 317 2.77 4.55 23.93
N GLU A 318 3.05 3.45 24.62
CA GLU A 318 4.37 2.86 24.63
C GLU A 318 4.54 1.99 23.39
N TYR A 319 5.71 2.01 22.78
CA TYR A 319 6.02 1.28 21.56
C TYR A 319 7.52 1.07 21.44
N TYR A 320 7.93 0.05 20.69
CA TYR A 320 9.32 -0.10 20.28
C TYR A 320 9.55 0.65 18.98
N GLU A 321 10.77 1.15 18.78
CA GLU A 321 11.17 1.67 17.47
C GLU A 321 11.05 0.58 16.41
N TYR A 322 10.57 0.96 15.24
CA TYR A 322 10.45 0.09 14.09
C TYR A 322 11.52 0.40 13.04
N CYS A 323 11.95 -0.65 12.34
CA CYS A 323 12.73 -0.56 11.11
C CYS A 323 12.10 -1.50 10.07
N THR A 324 12.67 -1.54 8.88
CA THR A 324 12.22 -2.44 7.82
C THR A 324 13.30 -3.45 7.44
N GLU A 325 12.86 -4.65 7.06
CA GLU A 325 13.65 -5.59 6.28
C GLU A 325 13.19 -5.50 4.82
N CYS A 326 14.12 -5.28 3.91
CA CYS A 326 13.84 -5.33 2.48
C CYS A 326 13.74 -6.77 2.01
N LEU A 327 12.56 -7.19 1.54
CA LEU A 327 12.34 -8.55 1.06
C LEU A 327 12.62 -8.71 -0.43
N GLU A 328 12.31 -7.68 -1.23
CA GLU A 328 12.46 -7.66 -2.69
C GLU A 328 12.47 -6.22 -3.21
N ILE A 329 13.22 -5.95 -4.30
CA ILE A 329 13.20 -4.68 -5.03
C ILE A 329 13.10 -4.96 -6.52
N ILE A 330 12.06 -4.45 -7.18
CA ILE A 330 11.95 -4.46 -8.63
C ILE A 330 12.34 -3.08 -9.13
N LYS A 331 13.47 -2.99 -9.85
CA LYS A 331 13.95 -1.73 -10.44
C LYS A 331 13.42 -1.53 -11.85
N GLY A 332 13.27 -0.26 -12.25
CA GLY A 332 12.77 0.18 -13.56
C GLY A 332 13.58 -0.29 -14.74
#